data_AF-D5ZR97-F1
#
_entry.id   AF-D5ZR97-F1
#
_cell.length_a   1.000
_cell.length_b   1.000
_cell.length_c   1.000
_cell.angle_alpha   90.00
_cell.angle_beta   90.00
_cell.angle_gamma   90.00
#
_symmetry.space_group_name_H-M   'P 1'
#
loop_
_entity.id
_entity.type
_entity.pdbx_description
1 polymer ?
#
loop_
_entity_poly.entity_id
_entity_poly.type
_entity_poly.pdbx_seq_one_letter_code
_entity_poly.pdbx_strand_id
1 'polypeptide(L)'
;GEAPTRTRATGGPGGRRAALAGAGVAAPVAAGVTFRTANAGETPDASGPRALSVAAAGKLASTLAEDLGADAAGTYCAAKGRSLVVNVLAEAATGTVESAGAGARAVANPLAELKSARTALEQDAAVPGTSWVTDPTTDKVVATADRTVSEAEWATRAAARSASPPAAAATAPRAARPSSSR
;
A
#
# COMPACT_ATOMS: atom_id res chain seq x y z
N GLY A 1 -40.56 57.23 21.99
CA GLY A 1 -40.43 56.86 20.58
C GLY A 1 -39.00 57.13 20.17
N GLU A 2 -38.24 56.07 19.92
CA GLU A 2 -37.05 56.03 19.05
C GLU A 2 -37.33 56.80 17.74
N ALA A 3 -36.43 57.46 17.01
CA ALA A 3 -34.96 57.51 16.88
C ALA A 3 -34.65 58.72 15.91
N PRO A 4 -33.50 58.88 15.23
CA PRO A 4 -32.10 58.82 15.65
C PRO A 4 -31.21 59.92 15.00
N THR A 5 -29.89 59.73 15.12
CA THR A 5 -28.79 60.12 14.21
C THR A 5 -28.12 61.49 14.39
N ARG A 6 -27.06 61.46 15.21
CA ARG A 6 -25.93 62.39 15.16
C ARG A 6 -24.94 62.00 14.05
N THR A 7 -24.66 62.99 13.23
CA THR A 7 -23.34 63.42 12.70
C THR A 7 -22.55 62.51 11.76
N ARG A 8 -22.46 62.99 10.51
CA ARG A 8 -21.47 62.65 9.47
C ARG A 8 -20.29 63.63 9.54
N ALA A 9 -19.15 63.18 8.99
CA ALA A 9 -18.05 63.93 8.36
C ALA A 9 -16.79 64.07 9.23
N THR A 10 -15.66 63.40 8.95
CA THR A 10 -14.66 63.45 7.84
C THR A 10 -13.36 64.06 8.38
N GLY A 11 -12.23 63.37 8.15
CA GLY A 11 -10.89 63.94 8.32
C GLY A 11 -9.81 62.87 8.50
N GLY A 12 -9.22 62.38 7.41
CA GLY A 12 -7.90 61.74 7.45
C GLY A 12 -6.78 62.79 7.31
N PRO A 13 -5.56 62.42 6.87
CA PRO A 13 -4.75 61.24 7.19
C PRO A 13 -3.36 61.68 7.73
N GLY A 14 -2.55 60.74 8.22
CA GLY A 14 -1.09 60.94 8.31
C GLY A 14 -0.48 60.59 9.66
N GLY A 15 0.09 59.39 9.75
CA GLY A 15 0.90 58.97 10.88
C GLY A 15 1.59 57.67 10.53
N ARG A 16 2.92 57.70 10.49
CA ARG A 16 3.76 56.77 9.73
C ARG A 16 3.82 55.41 10.43
N ARG A 17 3.56 54.34 9.67
CA ARG A 17 3.81 52.96 10.10
C ARG A 17 5.32 52.74 10.13
N ALA A 18 5.88 52.58 11.33
CA ALA A 18 7.18 51.97 11.53
C ALA A 18 6.94 50.56 12.07
N ALA A 19 6.95 49.58 11.18
CA ALA A 19 7.00 48.17 11.54
C ALA A 19 8.45 47.85 11.93
N LEU A 20 8.70 47.65 13.22
CA LEU A 20 9.93 47.01 13.69
C LEU A 20 9.71 45.50 13.60
N ALA A 21 10.29 44.91 12.55
CA ALA A 21 10.45 43.48 12.41
C ALA A 21 11.44 42.97 13.47
N GLY A 22 10.91 42.49 14.60
CA GLY A 22 11.66 41.73 15.58
C GLY A 22 11.69 40.25 15.16
N ALA A 23 12.77 39.82 14.52
CA ALA A 23 13.04 38.40 14.31
C ALA A 23 13.52 37.78 15.63
N GLY A 24 12.57 37.37 16.48
CA GLY A 24 12.86 36.53 17.64
C GLY A 24 12.99 35.08 17.18
N VAL A 25 14.23 34.58 17.09
CA VAL A 25 14.47 33.14 16.94
C VAL A 25 14.16 32.49 18.29
N ALA A 26 12.96 31.94 18.44
CA ALA A 26 12.67 31.02 19.52
C ALA A 26 13.42 29.72 19.23
N ALA A 27 14.51 29.46 19.96
CA ALA A 27 15.14 28.15 19.96
C ALA A 27 14.16 27.15 20.60
N PRO A 28 13.81 26.03 19.95
CA PRO A 28 13.02 25.01 20.59
C PRO A 28 13.88 24.36 21.68
N VAL A 29 13.47 24.52 22.94
CA VAL A 29 13.98 23.67 24.02
C VAL A 29 13.37 22.29 23.81
N ALA A 30 14.13 21.41 23.15
CA ALA A 30 13.78 20.01 23.01
C ALA A 30 13.82 19.37 24.40
N ALA A 31 12.66 19.29 25.05
CA ALA A 31 12.47 18.43 26.22
C ALA A 31 12.75 16.99 25.78
N GLY A 32 13.88 16.44 26.23
CA GLY A 32 14.30 15.08 25.89
C GLY A 32 13.28 14.07 26.37
N VAL A 33 12.52 13.48 25.44
CA VAL A 33 11.81 12.23 25.69
C VAL A 33 12.86 11.13 25.68
N THR A 34 13.24 10.65 26.86
CA THR A 34 14.06 9.44 26.98
C THR A 34 13.23 8.23 26.62
N PHE A 35 13.07 7.97 25.33
CA PHE A 35 12.60 6.66 24.89
C PHE A 35 13.79 5.70 24.99
N ARG A 36 13.82 4.89 26.04
CA ARG A 36 14.83 3.84 26.22
C ARG A 36 14.51 2.69 25.25
N THR A 37 14.86 2.87 23.98
CA THR A 37 14.93 1.75 23.03
C THR A 37 16.29 1.09 23.20
N ALA A 38 16.31 0.00 23.95
CA ALA A 38 17.37 -0.99 23.83
C ALA A 38 17.15 -1.77 22.52
N ASN A 39 17.57 -1.20 21.40
CA ASN A 39 17.90 -1.97 20.20
C ASN A 39 19.27 -1.47 19.74
N ALA A 40 20.25 -2.34 19.88
CA ALA A 40 21.62 -2.07 19.49
C ALA A 40 21.71 -1.89 17.97
N GLY A 41 22.29 -0.76 17.56
CA GLY A 41 22.88 -0.53 16.25
C GLY A 41 21.90 -0.24 15.12
N GLU A 42 21.69 1.04 14.81
CA GLU A 42 21.76 1.54 13.43
C GLU A 42 21.71 3.07 13.44
N THR A 43 22.74 3.66 12.84
CA THR A 43 22.88 5.07 12.47
C THR A 43 21.66 5.51 11.64
N PRO A 44 21.14 6.75 11.79
CA PRO A 44 20.01 7.21 10.99
C PRO A 44 20.47 7.55 9.57
N ASP A 45 20.63 6.53 8.75
CA ASP A 45 20.79 6.70 7.31
C ASP A 45 20.27 5.46 6.58
N ALA A 46 19.02 5.57 6.11
CA ALA A 46 18.53 4.95 4.88
C ALA A 46 17.02 5.19 4.81
N SER A 47 16.61 6.15 3.99
CA SER A 47 15.25 6.20 3.47
C SER A 47 15.08 4.95 2.58
N GLY A 48 14.56 3.86 3.14
CA GLY A 48 14.43 2.60 2.42
C GLY A 48 13.81 1.46 3.23
N PRO A 49 13.37 0.36 2.56
CA PRO A 49 12.65 -0.72 3.20
C PRO A 49 13.49 -1.46 4.25
N ARG A 50 13.04 -1.45 5.51
CA ARG A 50 13.77 -2.11 6.61
C ARG A 50 13.42 -3.59 6.72
N ALA A 51 14.39 -4.42 7.09
CA ALA A 51 14.10 -5.78 7.56
C ALA A 51 13.37 -5.73 8.91
N LEU A 52 12.18 -6.33 8.99
CA LEU A 52 11.33 -6.25 10.19
C LEU A 52 11.14 -7.61 10.85
N SER A 53 10.96 -7.60 12.17
CA SER A 53 10.35 -8.73 12.86
C SER A 53 8.86 -8.83 12.50
N VAL A 54 8.23 -10.00 12.63
CA VAL A 54 6.81 -10.20 12.29
C VAL A 54 5.91 -9.24 13.08
N ALA A 55 6.18 -9.03 14.37
CA ALA A 55 5.41 -8.11 15.20
C ALA A 55 5.58 -6.64 14.78
N ALA A 56 6.81 -6.23 14.41
CA ALA A 56 7.06 -4.89 13.91
C ALA A 56 6.40 -4.65 12.55
N ALA A 57 6.48 -5.62 11.64
CA ALA A 57 5.80 -5.58 10.35
C ALA A 57 4.27 -5.51 10.52
N GLY A 58 3.70 -6.27 11.45
CA GLY A 58 2.27 -6.22 11.74
C GLY A 58 1.80 -4.86 12.24
N LYS A 59 2.53 -4.24 13.18
CA LYS A 59 2.22 -2.89 13.67
C LYS A 59 2.31 -1.84 12.56
N LEU A 60 3.40 -1.87 11.78
CA LEU A 60 3.60 -0.95 10.67
C LEU A 60 2.50 -1.09 9.61
N ALA A 61 2.10 -2.32 9.29
CA ALA A 61 1.01 -2.59 8.36
C ALA A 61 -0.33 -2.03 8.87
N SER A 62 -0.64 -2.15 10.16
CA SER A 62 -1.86 -1.58 10.74
C SER A 62 -1.86 -0.05 10.65
N THR A 63 -0.77 0.61 11.05
CA THR A 63 -0.65 2.08 10.95
C THR A 63 -0.79 2.56 9.51
N LEU A 64 -0.09 1.93 8.56
CA LEU A 64 -0.20 2.31 7.15
C LEU A 64 -1.59 2.05 6.57
N ALA A 65 -2.29 1.01 7.02
CA ALA A 65 -3.67 0.78 6.59
C ALA A 65 -4.62 1.90 7.09
N GLU A 66 -4.39 2.43 8.29
CA GLU A 66 -5.14 3.55 8.85
C GLU A 66 -4.84 4.88 8.13
N ASP A 67 -3.55 5.18 7.89
CA ASP A 67 -3.11 6.40 7.20
C ASP A 67 -3.56 6.45 5.74
N LEU A 68 -3.48 5.32 5.03
CA LEU A 68 -3.78 5.25 3.60
C LEU A 68 -5.27 5.05 3.29
N GLY A 69 -6.02 4.43 4.21
CA GLY A 69 -7.43 4.16 4.03
C GLY A 69 -7.76 3.45 2.71
N ALA A 70 -8.56 4.10 1.86
CA ALA A 70 -9.02 3.55 0.60
C ALA A 70 -7.92 3.40 -0.46
N ASP A 71 -6.80 4.10 -0.32
CA ASP A 71 -5.67 3.99 -1.24
C ASP A 71 -4.84 2.71 -1.02
N ALA A 72 -5.03 2.01 0.11
CA ALA A 72 -4.34 0.76 0.40
C ALA A 72 -4.95 -0.43 -0.38
N ALA A 73 -4.12 -1.13 -1.15
CA ALA A 73 -4.47 -2.34 -1.89
C ALA A 73 -3.87 -3.62 -1.26
N GLY A 74 -3.50 -3.56 0.02
CA GLY A 74 -3.00 -4.69 0.80
C GLY A 74 -1.48 -4.65 1.03
N THR A 75 -1.00 -5.60 1.83
CA THR A 75 0.41 -5.68 2.23
C THR A 75 0.94 -7.10 2.16
N TYR A 76 2.24 -7.24 1.94
CA TYR A 76 2.94 -8.53 1.98
C TYR A 76 4.38 -8.36 2.46
N CYS A 77 5.00 -9.44 2.93
CA CYS A 77 6.42 -9.43 3.28
C CYS A 77 7.25 -9.91 2.08
N ALA A 78 8.21 -9.10 1.64
CA ALA A 78 9.16 -9.50 0.61
C ALA A 78 10.07 -10.63 1.13
N ALA A 79 10.15 -11.73 0.39
CA ALA A 79 10.98 -12.89 0.77
C ALA A 79 12.46 -12.51 0.91
N LYS A 80 12.95 -11.63 0.04
CA LYS A 80 14.29 -11.06 0.12
C LYS A 80 14.24 -9.82 1.02
N GLY A 81 15.05 -9.80 2.07
CA GLY A 81 15.17 -8.64 2.97
C GLY A 81 14.14 -8.59 4.11
N ARG A 82 13.08 -9.41 4.10
CA ARG A 82 12.03 -9.44 5.14
C ARG A 82 11.41 -8.06 5.40
N SER A 83 11.26 -7.29 4.32
CA SER A 83 10.69 -5.96 4.34
C SER A 83 9.18 -6.04 4.13
N LEU A 84 8.43 -5.18 4.82
CA LEU A 84 7.02 -5.00 4.51
C LEU A 84 6.90 -4.24 3.18
N VAL A 85 6.04 -4.72 2.29
CA VAL A 85 5.65 -4.03 1.06
C VAL A 85 4.16 -3.72 1.13
N VAL A 86 3.79 -2.50 0.77
CA VAL A 86 2.40 -2.03 0.70
C VAL A 86 2.06 -1.75 -0.76
N ASN A 87 0.99 -2.39 -1.23
CA ASN A 87 0.40 -2.05 -2.51
C ASN A 87 -0.54 -0.86 -2.33
N VAL A 88 -0.44 0.13 -3.21
CA VAL A 88 -1.27 1.35 -3.19
C VAL A 88 -1.90 1.61 -4.55
N LEU A 89 -3.10 2.17 -4.57
CA LEU A 89 -3.82 2.51 -5.81
C LEU A 89 -3.35 3.85 -6.39
N ALA A 90 -3.11 4.83 -5.51
CA ALA A 90 -2.57 6.12 -5.88
C ALA A 90 -1.05 6.10 -5.87
N GLU A 91 -0.41 6.50 -6.97
CA GLU A 91 1.05 6.60 -7.02
C GLU A 91 1.59 7.57 -5.95
N ALA A 92 0.87 8.66 -5.68
CA ALA A 92 1.24 9.64 -4.65
C ALA A 92 1.32 9.05 -3.23
N ALA A 93 0.61 7.95 -2.96
CA ALA A 93 0.63 7.27 -1.67
C ALA A 93 1.92 6.47 -1.43
N THR A 94 2.73 6.23 -2.47
CA THR A 94 4.00 5.51 -2.34
C THR A 94 4.98 6.22 -1.41
N GLY A 95 5.04 7.56 -1.48
CA GLY A 95 5.93 8.36 -0.62
C GLY A 95 5.62 8.25 0.87
N THR A 96 4.33 8.12 1.23
CA THR A 96 3.91 7.88 2.63
C THR A 96 4.41 6.53 3.14
N VAL A 97 4.30 5.49 2.31
CA VAL A 97 4.77 4.13 2.64
C VAL A 97 6.29 4.08 2.79
N GLU A 98 7.02 4.70 1.86
CA GLU A 98 8.48 4.72 1.87
C GLU A 98 9.04 5.53 3.04
N SER A 99 8.42 6.67 3.36
CA SER A 99 8.78 7.49 4.53
C SER A 99 8.57 6.73 5.85
N ALA A 100 7.63 5.79 5.88
CA ALA A 100 7.39 4.92 7.03
C ALA A 100 8.37 3.72 7.10
N GLY A 101 9.29 3.59 6.14
CA GLY A 101 10.30 2.53 6.09
C GLY A 101 9.80 1.19 5.52
N ALA A 102 8.66 1.20 4.82
CA ALA A 102 8.15 0.07 4.04
C ALA A 102 8.45 0.25 2.54
N GLY A 103 8.46 -0.84 1.79
CA GLY A 103 8.47 -0.77 0.33
C GLY A 103 7.09 -0.41 -0.20
N ALA A 104 7.02 0.42 -1.23
CA ALA A 104 5.77 0.78 -1.88
C ALA A 104 5.66 0.17 -3.27
N ARG A 105 4.45 -0.20 -3.67
CA ARG A 105 4.15 -0.59 -5.04
C ARG A 105 2.81 -0.01 -5.48
N ALA A 106 2.83 0.83 -6.51
CA ALA A 106 1.61 1.25 -7.17
C ALA A 106 1.00 0.06 -7.95
N VAL A 107 -0.28 -0.18 -7.73
CA VAL A 107 -1.04 -1.27 -8.38
C VAL A 107 -2.30 -0.72 -9.02
N ALA A 108 -2.79 -1.42 -10.04
CA ALA A 108 -3.98 -0.98 -10.78
C ALA A 108 -5.26 -1.51 -10.15
N ASN A 109 -5.19 -2.67 -9.47
CA ASN A 109 -6.37 -3.39 -9.03
C ASN A 109 -6.57 -3.27 -7.51
N PRO A 110 -7.75 -2.86 -7.04
CA PRO A 110 -8.06 -2.91 -5.62
C PRO A 110 -8.18 -4.35 -5.13
N LEU A 111 -7.77 -4.60 -3.89
CA LEU A 111 -7.82 -5.94 -3.28
C LEU A 111 -9.23 -6.53 -3.27
N ALA A 112 -10.25 -5.70 -3.11
CA ALA A 112 -11.66 -6.12 -3.15
C ALA A 112 -12.03 -6.68 -4.53
N GLU A 113 -11.54 -6.07 -5.61
CA GLU A 113 -11.80 -6.54 -6.97
C GLU A 113 -11.09 -7.87 -7.24
N LEU A 114 -9.83 -8.01 -6.81
CA LEU A 114 -9.12 -9.28 -6.88
C LEU A 114 -9.83 -10.42 -6.11
N LYS A 115 -10.43 -10.10 -4.95
CA LYS A 115 -11.23 -11.07 -4.16
C LYS A 115 -12.55 -11.42 -4.85
N SER A 116 -13.24 -10.44 -5.40
CA SER A 116 -14.48 -10.66 -6.16
C SER A 116 -14.22 -11.52 -7.40
N ALA A 117 -13.15 -11.21 -8.15
CA ALA A 117 -12.74 -11.99 -9.30
C ALA A 117 -12.39 -13.43 -8.91
N ARG A 118 -11.61 -13.63 -7.84
CA ARG A 118 -11.34 -14.98 -7.32
C ARG A 118 -12.63 -15.74 -6.99
N THR A 119 -13.56 -15.08 -6.29
CA THR A 119 -14.85 -15.68 -5.92
C THR A 119 -15.66 -16.10 -7.15
N ALA A 120 -15.73 -15.25 -8.17
CA ALA A 120 -16.40 -15.57 -9.42
C ALA A 120 -15.73 -16.75 -10.14
N LEU A 121 -14.39 -16.80 -10.15
CA LEU A 121 -13.65 -17.91 -10.75
C LEU A 121 -13.88 -19.24 -10.02
N GLU A 122 -14.00 -19.22 -8.70
CA GLU A 122 -14.32 -20.38 -7.89
C GLU A 122 -15.76 -20.88 -8.13
N GLN A 123 -16.69 -20.01 -8.51
CA GLN A 123 -18.10 -20.35 -8.75
C GLN A 123 -18.36 -20.78 -10.21
N ASP A 124 -17.96 -19.95 -11.17
CA ASP A 124 -18.35 -20.08 -12.58
C ASP A 124 -17.35 -20.88 -13.42
N ALA A 125 -16.11 -20.97 -12.94
CA ALA A 125 -14.99 -21.50 -13.70
C ALA A 125 -14.17 -22.52 -12.91
N ALA A 126 -14.79 -23.21 -11.94
CA ALA A 126 -14.17 -24.29 -11.19
C ALA A 126 -13.69 -25.40 -12.13
N VAL A 127 -12.39 -25.66 -12.12
CA VAL A 127 -11.77 -26.78 -12.83
C VAL A 127 -11.26 -27.75 -11.75
N PRO A 128 -11.73 -29.00 -11.70
CA PRO A 128 -11.21 -29.99 -10.77
C PRO A 128 -9.69 -30.06 -10.83
N GLY A 129 -9.05 -30.15 -9.68
CA GLY A 129 -7.59 -30.13 -9.59
C GLY A 129 -6.96 -28.74 -9.81
N THR A 130 -7.74 -27.64 -9.86
CA THR A 130 -7.19 -26.28 -9.98
C THR A 130 -7.45 -25.46 -8.71
N SER A 131 -6.42 -24.74 -8.25
CA SER A 131 -6.51 -23.77 -7.15
C SER A 131 -6.37 -22.35 -7.66
N TRP A 132 -7.04 -21.42 -6.98
CA TRP A 132 -7.08 -19.98 -7.29
C TRP A 132 -6.57 -19.19 -6.09
N VAL A 133 -5.59 -18.30 -6.30
CA VAL A 133 -4.98 -17.51 -5.23
C VAL A 133 -4.81 -16.07 -5.70
N THR A 134 -5.14 -15.10 -4.85
CA THR A 134 -4.76 -13.71 -5.08
C THR A 134 -3.27 -13.54 -4.78
N ASP A 135 -2.48 -13.12 -5.77
CA ASP A 135 -1.06 -12.79 -5.63
C ASP A 135 -0.87 -11.26 -5.57
N PRO A 136 -0.56 -10.71 -4.38
CA PRO A 136 -0.33 -9.27 -4.23
C PRO A 136 0.96 -8.81 -4.92
N THR A 137 1.91 -9.70 -5.20
CA THR A 137 3.18 -9.33 -5.85
C THR A 137 2.96 -8.99 -7.32
N THR A 138 2.15 -9.79 -8.01
CA THR A 138 1.84 -9.60 -9.42
C THR A 138 0.60 -8.77 -9.66
N ASP A 139 -0.17 -8.45 -8.61
CA ASP A 139 -1.45 -7.73 -8.64
C ASP A 139 -2.52 -8.50 -9.44
N LYS A 140 -2.63 -9.81 -9.21
CA LYS A 140 -3.42 -10.73 -10.03
C LYS A 140 -4.05 -11.85 -9.22
N VAL A 141 -5.04 -12.52 -9.80
CA VAL A 141 -5.45 -13.86 -9.35
C VAL A 141 -4.69 -14.89 -10.17
N VAL A 142 -3.90 -15.74 -9.49
CA VAL A 142 -3.10 -16.78 -10.11
C VAL A 142 -3.82 -18.12 -10.01
N ALA A 143 -3.85 -18.83 -11.12
CA ALA A 143 -4.40 -20.17 -11.23
C ALA A 143 -3.27 -21.20 -11.24
N THR A 144 -3.40 -22.26 -10.43
CA THR A 144 -2.47 -23.39 -10.42
C THR A 144 -3.24 -24.68 -10.63
N ALA A 145 -2.97 -25.38 -11.74
CA ALA A 145 -3.51 -26.71 -12.00
C ALA A 145 -2.60 -27.81 -11.45
N ASP A 146 -3.23 -28.86 -10.92
CA ASP A 146 -2.60 -30.13 -10.62
C ASP A 146 -2.13 -30.80 -11.93
N ARG A 147 -1.11 -31.67 -11.80
CA ARG A 147 -0.52 -32.42 -12.91
C ARG A 147 -1.50 -33.30 -13.68
N THR A 148 -2.67 -33.60 -13.12
CA THR A 148 -3.75 -34.38 -13.75
C THR A 148 -4.54 -33.58 -14.79
N VAL A 149 -4.39 -32.26 -14.84
CA VAL A 149 -5.04 -31.40 -15.84
C VAL A 149 -4.17 -31.33 -17.10
N SER A 150 -4.75 -31.69 -18.25
CA SER A 150 -4.04 -31.65 -19.52
C SER A 150 -3.74 -30.21 -19.97
N GLU A 151 -2.59 -29.96 -20.60
CA GLU A 151 -2.21 -28.63 -21.10
C GLU A 151 -3.22 -28.08 -22.14
N ALA A 152 -3.83 -28.95 -22.95
CA ALA A 152 -4.83 -28.57 -23.94
C ALA A 152 -6.17 -28.12 -23.29
N GLU A 153 -6.59 -28.81 -22.24
CA GLU A 153 -7.76 -28.44 -21.43
C GLU A 153 -7.49 -27.13 -20.68
N TRP A 154 -6.26 -26.97 -20.19
CA TRP A 154 -5.81 -25.75 -19.53
C TRP A 154 -5.79 -24.55 -20.47
N ALA A 155 -5.20 -24.65 -21.66
CA ALA A 155 -5.07 -23.55 -22.62
C ALA A 155 -6.44 -23.06 -23.11
N THR A 156 -7.36 -23.98 -23.41
CA THR A 156 -8.72 -23.64 -23.85
C THR A 156 -9.48 -22.86 -22.78
N ARG A 157 -9.34 -23.24 -21.50
CA ARG A 157 -10.03 -22.56 -20.39
C ARG A 157 -9.30 -21.32 -19.87
N ALA A 158 -7.97 -21.27 -19.97
CA ALA A 158 -7.18 -20.08 -19.64
C ALA A 158 -7.44 -18.93 -20.64
N ALA A 159 -7.55 -19.25 -21.93
CA ALA A 159 -7.89 -18.26 -22.96
C ALA A 159 -9.28 -17.65 -22.75
N ALA A 160 -10.29 -18.47 -22.40
CA ALA A 160 -11.64 -18.00 -22.08
C ALA A 160 -11.69 -17.10 -20.82
N ARG A 161 -10.77 -17.31 -19.89
CA ARG A 161 -10.72 -16.61 -18.59
C ARG A 161 -9.91 -15.31 -18.62
N SER A 162 -8.97 -15.19 -19.54
CA SER A 162 -8.15 -13.98 -19.76
C SER A 162 -8.95 -12.80 -20.34
N ALA A 163 -10.19 -13.04 -20.78
CA ALA A 163 -11.09 -12.06 -21.38
C ALA A 163 -11.95 -11.27 -20.36
N SER A 164 -11.79 -11.48 -19.05
CA SER A 164 -12.54 -10.78 -17.98
C SER A 164 -11.59 -10.11 -16.97
N PRO A 165 -11.88 -8.92 -16.41
CA PRO A 165 -10.96 -8.20 -15.52
C PRO A 165 -11.03 -8.70 -14.06
N PRO A 166 -10.01 -8.40 -13.21
CA PRO A 166 -8.63 -8.02 -13.49
C PRO A 166 -7.71 -9.23 -13.67
N ALA A 167 -6.66 -9.04 -14.47
CA ALA A 167 -5.81 -10.05 -15.12
C ALA A 167 -5.55 -11.34 -14.31
N ALA A 168 -6.37 -12.36 -14.51
CA ALA A 168 -6.05 -13.70 -14.04
C ALA A 168 -4.80 -14.22 -14.79
N ALA A 169 -3.71 -14.51 -14.08
CA ALA A 169 -2.53 -15.13 -14.68
C ALA A 169 -2.60 -16.65 -14.48
N ALA A 170 -2.78 -17.39 -15.58
CA ALA A 170 -2.75 -18.84 -15.55
C ALA A 170 -1.30 -19.34 -15.55
N THR A 171 -0.90 -20.13 -14.55
CA THR A 171 0.39 -20.84 -14.56
C THR A 171 0.17 -22.26 -15.06
N ALA A 172 0.94 -22.67 -16.08
CA ALA A 172 0.85 -24.01 -16.66
C ALA A 172 1.15 -25.12 -15.63
N PRO A 173 0.57 -26.32 -15.78
CA PRO A 173 0.87 -27.45 -14.90
C PRO A 173 2.36 -27.78 -14.96
N ARG A 174 2.98 -28.06 -13.80
CA ARG A 174 4.39 -28.44 -13.73
C ARG A 174 4.56 -29.85 -14.30
N ALA A 175 5.36 -29.99 -15.36
CA ALA A 175 5.71 -31.30 -15.92
C ALA A 175 6.24 -32.25 -14.83
N ALA A 176 5.80 -33.51 -14.88
CA ALA A 176 6.24 -34.53 -13.95
C ALA A 176 7.78 -34.66 -14.01
N ARG A 177 8.46 -34.53 -12.86
CA ARG A 177 9.85 -34.96 -12.76
C ARG A 177 9.89 -36.47 -13.04
N PRO A 178 10.78 -36.97 -13.92
CA PRO A 178 10.90 -38.40 -14.11
C PRO A 178 11.25 -39.03 -12.76
N SER A 179 10.40 -39.93 -12.28
CA SER A 179 10.71 -40.74 -11.11
C SER A 179 11.87 -41.64 -11.51
N SER A 180 13.06 -41.38 -10.95
CA SER A 180 14.16 -42.34 -10.99
C SER A 180 13.74 -43.56 -10.19
N SER A 181 13.16 -44.56 -10.86
CA SER A 181 12.97 -45.89 -10.32
C SER A 181 14.34 -46.51 -10.06
N ARG A 182 14.63 -46.86 -8.81
CA ARG A 182 15.76 -47.71 -8.41
C ARG A 182 15.24 -49.06 -7.97
#